data_AF-A0A6F9AZC7-F1
#
_entry.id   AF-A0A6F9AZC7-F1
#
_cell.length_a   1.000
_cell.length_b   1.000
_cell.length_c   1.000
_cell.angle_alpha   90.00
_cell.angle_beta   90.00
_cell.angle_gamma   90.00
#
_symmetry.space_group_name_H-M   'P 1'
#
loop_
_entity.id
_entity.type
_entity.pdbx_description
1 polymer ?
#
loop_
_entity_poly.entity_id
_entity_poly.type
_entity_poly.pdbx_seq_one_letter_code
_entity_poly.pdbx_strand_id
1 'polypeptide(L)'
;EKVLIVYAHQSTGSFNAAAKDAAVTALTVQGCKVEVSDLYAMKFKASATVDDITGEVKDAEHFQYGEETMLAWKEGRLSADITEEHRKLSEAELVIFQFPMYWFTVPAIMKGWMDRVLTLGFAYTSEKRYSQGIFKDKKAMLSFTTGSQESMFSANGINGDMNVTLWPLQNGILHYCGFQVLAPQIFWAPPHIPAEARDSMLKAWRTRLQGLLGEVPLTFTPSDSFDGGRGFQLKEDVQEKHSANAFGLSVGIHLGKPLPPNSQIKAGV
;
A
#
# COMPACT_ATOMS: atom_id res chain seq x y z
N GLU A 1 -2.35 19.79 -2.78
CA GLU A 1 -2.40 18.47 -3.45
C GLU A 1 -3.78 17.81 -3.36
N LYS A 2 -3.99 16.72 -4.12
CA LYS A 2 -5.13 15.81 -3.95
C LYS A 2 -4.72 14.56 -3.17
N VAL A 3 -5.50 14.18 -2.16
CA VAL A 3 -5.25 13.01 -1.33
C VAL A 3 -6.44 12.07 -1.39
N LEU A 4 -6.19 10.78 -1.63
CA LEU A 4 -7.17 9.71 -1.48
C LEU A 4 -6.91 8.96 -0.19
N ILE A 5 -7.93 8.81 0.65
CA ILE A 5 -7.89 7.93 1.82
C ILE A 5 -8.78 6.72 1.54
N VAL A 6 -8.18 5.54 1.39
CA VAL A 6 -8.90 4.26 1.30
C VAL A 6 -9.05 3.71 2.71
N TYR A 7 -10.30 3.66 3.20
CA TYR A 7 -10.61 3.35 4.59
C TYR A 7 -11.40 2.04 4.71
N ALA A 8 -10.92 1.13 5.56
CA ALA A 8 -11.55 -0.18 5.77
C ALA A 8 -11.82 -0.47 7.24
N HIS A 9 -12.88 0.13 7.79
CA HIS A 9 -13.43 -0.29 9.08
C HIS A 9 -14.93 0.05 9.18
N GLN A 10 -15.74 -0.87 9.69
CA GLN A 10 -17.21 -0.73 9.68
C GLN A 10 -17.81 0.23 10.72
N SER A 11 -17.06 0.53 11.79
CA SER A 11 -17.54 1.36 12.90
C SER A 11 -16.96 2.78 12.87
N THR A 12 -17.85 3.77 12.88
CA THR A 12 -17.54 5.20 13.01
C THR A 12 -16.99 5.57 14.40
N GLY A 13 -17.25 4.76 15.43
CA GLY A 13 -16.70 4.94 16.78
C GLY A 13 -15.33 4.29 16.99
N SER A 14 -14.74 3.70 15.94
CA SER A 14 -13.46 3.02 16.04
C SER A 14 -12.27 3.98 16.10
N PHE A 15 -11.15 3.51 16.66
CA PHE A 15 -9.90 4.25 16.59
C PHE A 15 -9.44 4.46 15.13
N ASN A 16 -9.73 3.51 14.23
CA ASN A 16 -9.46 3.66 12.79
C ASN A 16 -10.27 4.81 12.18
N ALA A 17 -11.54 4.97 12.57
CA ALA A 17 -12.34 6.13 12.15
C ALA A 17 -11.69 7.43 12.64
N ALA A 18 -11.33 7.50 13.92
CA ALA A 18 -10.68 8.69 14.49
C ALA A 18 -9.35 9.03 13.81
N ALA A 19 -8.53 8.02 13.45
CA ALA A 19 -7.28 8.21 12.71
C ALA A 19 -7.51 8.73 11.29
N LYS A 20 -8.52 8.20 10.57
CA LYS A 20 -8.97 8.71 9.26
C LYS A 20 -9.49 10.15 9.39
N ASP A 21 -10.33 10.45 10.37
CA ASP A 21 -10.90 11.80 10.56
C ASP A 21 -9.82 12.83 10.93
N ALA A 22 -8.83 12.44 11.72
CA ALA A 22 -7.65 13.26 11.99
C ALA A 22 -6.86 13.55 10.70
N ALA A 23 -6.70 12.57 9.81
CA ALA A 23 -6.03 12.75 8.53
C ALA A 23 -6.81 13.69 7.59
N VAL A 24 -8.12 13.46 7.43
CA VAL A 24 -9.00 14.34 6.63
C VAL A 24 -8.90 15.77 7.13
N THR A 25 -9.04 15.98 8.44
CA THR A 25 -9.00 17.32 9.05
C THR A 25 -7.65 17.99 8.83
N ALA A 26 -6.55 17.33 9.18
CA ALA A 26 -5.22 17.93 9.14
C ALA A 26 -4.79 18.25 7.70
N LEU A 27 -5.08 17.39 6.73
CA LEU A 27 -4.72 17.61 5.32
C LEU A 27 -5.61 18.69 4.69
N THR A 28 -6.89 18.73 5.04
CA THR A 28 -7.81 19.80 4.56
C THR A 28 -7.37 21.17 5.07
N VAL A 29 -6.96 21.28 6.34
CA VAL A 29 -6.42 22.52 6.93
C VAL A 29 -5.15 22.99 6.20
N GLN A 30 -4.37 22.05 5.65
CA GLN A 30 -3.19 22.35 4.83
C GLN A 30 -3.53 22.69 3.37
N GLY A 31 -4.81 22.78 3.00
CA GLY A 31 -5.24 23.10 1.65
C GLY A 31 -5.29 21.91 0.68
N CYS A 32 -5.14 20.67 1.17
CA CYS A 32 -5.34 19.49 0.34
C CYS A 32 -6.82 19.28 0.03
N LYS A 33 -7.12 18.80 -1.18
CA LYS A 33 -8.43 18.23 -1.51
C LYS A 33 -8.42 16.75 -1.11
N VAL A 34 -9.19 16.39 -0.09
CA VAL A 34 -9.22 15.02 0.44
C VAL A 34 -10.49 14.31 -0.02
N GLU A 35 -10.34 13.20 -0.72
CA GLU A 35 -11.42 12.25 -1.03
C GLU A 35 -11.25 10.98 -0.18
N VAL A 36 -12.38 10.39 0.23
CA VAL A 36 -12.39 9.17 1.06
C VAL A 36 -13.17 8.08 0.35
N SER A 37 -12.54 6.92 0.19
CA SER A 37 -13.20 5.68 -0.18
C SER A 37 -13.42 4.84 1.08
N ASP A 38 -14.55 5.07 1.75
CA ASP A 38 -14.99 4.26 2.89
C ASP A 38 -15.61 2.97 2.36
N LEU A 39 -14.80 1.91 2.33
CA LEU A 39 -15.17 0.67 1.66
C LEU A 39 -16.40 0.01 2.27
N TYR A 40 -16.60 0.14 3.58
CA TYR A 40 -17.77 -0.42 4.26
C TYR A 40 -19.02 0.43 4.00
N ALA A 41 -18.92 1.75 4.08
CA ALA A 41 -20.04 2.65 3.76
C ALA A 41 -20.48 2.52 2.29
N MET A 42 -19.52 2.35 1.38
CA MET A 42 -19.76 2.11 -0.04
C MET A 42 -20.33 0.71 -0.33
N LYS A 43 -20.32 -0.21 0.65
CA LYS A 43 -20.60 -1.64 0.43
C LYS A 43 -19.76 -2.21 -0.71
N PHE A 44 -18.49 -1.84 -0.74
CA PHE A 44 -17.59 -2.17 -1.85
C PHE A 44 -17.53 -3.69 -2.06
N LYS A 45 -17.80 -4.13 -3.29
CA LYS A 45 -17.70 -5.54 -3.69
C LYS A 45 -16.23 -5.96 -3.66
N ALA A 46 -15.86 -6.88 -2.78
CA ALA A 46 -14.47 -7.30 -2.62
C ALA A 46 -14.04 -8.37 -3.65
N SER A 47 -14.97 -9.21 -4.11
CA SER A 47 -14.65 -10.32 -5.00
C SER A 47 -14.39 -9.84 -6.42
N ALA A 48 -13.21 -10.14 -6.96
CA ALA A 48 -12.89 -9.99 -8.38
C ALA A 48 -13.62 -11.08 -9.19
N THR A 49 -14.58 -10.69 -10.03
CA THR A 49 -15.39 -11.62 -10.84
C THR A 49 -15.68 -11.04 -12.23
N VAL A 50 -16.25 -11.86 -13.12
CA VAL A 50 -16.69 -11.42 -14.45
C VAL A 50 -17.64 -10.21 -14.41
N ASP A 51 -18.40 -10.02 -13.33
CA ASP A 51 -19.32 -8.87 -13.18
C ASP A 51 -18.61 -7.51 -13.05
N ASP A 52 -17.28 -7.50 -12.99
CA ASP A 52 -16.47 -6.28 -13.07
C ASP A 52 -16.38 -5.72 -14.50
N ILE A 53 -16.85 -6.50 -15.48
CA ILE A 53 -16.85 -6.16 -16.90
C ILE A 53 -18.30 -6.01 -17.35
N THR A 54 -18.59 -4.91 -18.04
CA THR A 54 -19.87 -4.66 -18.71
C THR A 54 -19.79 -5.14 -20.15
N GLY A 55 -20.86 -5.80 -20.61
CA GLY A 55 -20.91 -6.42 -21.94
C GLY A 55 -20.20 -7.76 -22.01
N GLU A 56 -19.80 -8.16 -23.21
CA GLU A 56 -19.17 -9.46 -23.47
C GLU A 56 -17.68 -9.45 -23.07
N VAL A 57 -17.22 -10.61 -22.59
CA VAL A 57 -15.80 -10.92 -22.40
C VAL A 57 -15.23 -11.54 -23.67
N LYS A 58 -13.92 -11.45 -23.86
CA LYS A 58 -13.24 -11.97 -25.05
C LYS A 58 -13.28 -13.49 -25.14
N ASP A 59 -13.07 -14.19 -24.02
CA ASP A 59 -13.05 -15.65 -23.93
C ASP A 59 -13.71 -16.12 -22.63
N ALA A 60 -15.02 -16.37 -22.70
CA ALA A 60 -15.79 -16.83 -21.54
C ALA A 60 -15.44 -18.28 -21.13
N GLU A 61 -14.98 -19.12 -22.07
CA GLU A 61 -14.63 -20.51 -21.81
C GLU A 61 -13.30 -20.62 -21.06
N HIS A 62 -12.35 -19.72 -21.35
CA HIS A 62 -11.03 -19.65 -20.72
C HIS A 62 -10.78 -18.29 -20.05
N PHE A 63 -11.73 -17.85 -19.23
CA PHE A 63 -11.70 -16.53 -18.61
C PHE A 63 -10.41 -16.26 -17.83
N GLN A 64 -9.69 -15.20 -18.23
CA GLN A 64 -8.49 -14.71 -17.55
C GLN A 64 -8.73 -13.29 -17.05
N TYR A 65 -9.02 -13.15 -15.75
CA TYR A 65 -9.44 -11.88 -15.15
C TYR A 65 -8.53 -10.70 -15.51
N GLY A 66 -7.20 -10.86 -15.44
CA GLY A 66 -6.25 -9.79 -15.73
C GLY A 66 -6.32 -9.27 -17.18
N GLU A 67 -6.35 -10.17 -18.16
CA GLU A 67 -6.43 -9.81 -19.59
C GLU A 67 -7.81 -9.23 -19.95
N GLU A 68 -8.87 -9.84 -19.43
CA GLU A 68 -10.26 -9.42 -19.68
C GLU A 68 -10.55 -8.03 -19.08
N THR A 69 -10.10 -7.78 -17.85
CA THR A 69 -10.27 -6.46 -17.22
C THR A 69 -9.36 -5.41 -17.84
N MET A 70 -8.16 -5.77 -18.32
CA MET A 70 -7.33 -4.85 -19.11
C MET A 70 -8.04 -4.43 -20.40
N LEU A 71 -8.66 -5.37 -21.13
CA LEU A 71 -9.41 -5.06 -22.34
C LEU A 71 -10.62 -4.18 -22.01
N ALA A 72 -11.40 -4.55 -21.00
CA ALA A 72 -12.53 -3.78 -20.53
C ALA A 72 -12.13 -2.36 -20.11
N TRP A 73 -10.98 -2.19 -19.46
CA TRP A 73 -10.45 -0.87 -19.12
C TRP A 73 -10.16 -0.02 -20.36
N LYS A 74 -9.46 -0.58 -21.36
CA LYS A 74 -9.14 0.11 -22.62
C LYS A 74 -10.39 0.55 -23.39
N GLU A 75 -11.47 -0.24 -23.29
CA GLU A 75 -12.73 0.00 -23.99
C GLU A 75 -13.77 0.77 -23.16
N GLY A 76 -13.43 1.16 -21.93
CA GLY A 76 -14.37 1.89 -21.05
C GLY A 76 -15.54 1.04 -20.55
N ARG A 77 -15.34 -0.27 -20.43
CA ARG A 77 -16.35 -1.27 -20.04
C ARG A 77 -16.19 -1.82 -18.63
N LEU A 78 -15.27 -1.29 -17.81
CA LEU A 78 -15.23 -1.68 -16.40
C LEU A 78 -16.49 -1.23 -15.65
N SER A 79 -16.84 -1.95 -14.58
CA SER A 79 -17.94 -1.58 -13.71
C SER A 79 -17.75 -0.17 -13.14
N ALA A 80 -18.87 0.52 -12.89
CA ALA A 80 -18.86 1.93 -12.50
C ALA A 80 -18.14 2.19 -11.18
N ASP A 81 -18.22 1.25 -10.23
CA ASP A 81 -17.53 1.33 -8.95
C ASP A 81 -16.00 1.26 -9.12
N ILE A 82 -15.47 0.42 -10.02
CA ILE A 82 -14.02 0.39 -10.33
C ILE A 82 -13.60 1.67 -11.04
N THR A 83 -14.39 2.13 -12.01
CA THR A 83 -14.08 3.34 -12.79
C THR A 83 -14.01 4.59 -11.90
N GLU A 84 -14.88 4.70 -10.89
CA GLU A 84 -14.83 5.80 -9.93
C GLU A 84 -13.57 5.74 -9.04
N GLU A 85 -13.13 4.56 -8.62
CA GLU A 85 -11.89 4.42 -7.86
C GLU A 85 -10.65 4.68 -8.74
N HIS A 86 -10.68 4.33 -10.02
CA HIS A 86 -9.65 4.71 -11.00
C HIS A 86 -9.55 6.24 -11.14
N ARG A 87 -10.69 6.95 -11.17
CA ARG A 87 -10.71 8.43 -11.21
C ARG A 87 -10.00 9.00 -9.98
N LYS A 88 -10.40 8.58 -8.78
CA LYS A 88 -9.79 9.04 -7.52
C LYS A 88 -8.28 8.78 -7.48
N LEU A 89 -7.84 7.58 -7.87
CA LEU A 89 -6.42 7.23 -7.93
C LEU A 89 -5.64 8.07 -8.95
N SER A 90 -6.23 8.29 -10.12
CA SER A 90 -5.61 9.10 -11.18
C SER A 90 -5.39 10.54 -10.72
N GLU A 91 -6.34 11.08 -9.97
CA GLU A 91 -6.30 12.44 -9.45
C GLU A 91 -5.40 12.60 -8.20
N ALA A 92 -5.26 11.57 -7.38
CA ALA A 92 -4.52 11.64 -6.13
C ALA A 92 -2.98 11.72 -6.33
N GLU A 93 -2.32 12.57 -5.56
CA GLU A 93 -0.86 12.64 -5.45
C GLU A 93 -0.35 11.81 -4.26
N LEU A 94 -1.21 11.64 -3.25
CA LEU A 94 -0.98 10.80 -2.07
C LEU A 94 -2.17 9.85 -1.85
N VAL A 95 -1.87 8.57 -1.59
CA VAL A 95 -2.87 7.56 -1.20
C VAL A 95 -2.56 7.05 0.21
N ILE A 96 -3.50 7.19 1.14
CA ILE A 96 -3.39 6.66 2.50
C ILE A 96 -4.36 5.49 2.66
N PHE A 97 -3.83 4.33 3.04
CA PHE A 97 -4.64 3.16 3.39
C PHE A 97 -4.84 3.12 4.90
N GLN A 98 -6.06 3.38 5.39
CA GLN A 98 -6.40 3.31 6.81
C GLN A 98 -7.17 2.03 7.15
N PHE A 99 -6.60 1.17 7.99
CA PHE A 99 -7.20 -0.14 8.32
C PHE A 99 -6.76 -0.73 9.66
N PRO A 100 -7.55 -1.62 10.29
CA PRO A 100 -7.04 -2.53 11.29
C PRO A 100 -6.26 -3.67 10.61
N MET A 101 -5.07 -4.01 11.13
CA MET A 101 -4.36 -5.20 10.68
C MET A 101 -5.17 -6.45 11.06
N TYR A 102 -5.58 -7.22 10.05
CA TYR A 102 -6.24 -8.51 10.21
C TYR A 102 -5.35 -9.59 9.62
N TRP A 103 -5.06 -10.63 10.39
CA TRP A 103 -4.22 -11.76 9.96
C TRP A 103 -2.91 -11.31 9.28
N PHE A 104 -2.18 -10.40 9.92
CA PHE A 104 -0.89 -9.90 9.44
C PHE A 104 -0.96 -9.17 8.08
N THR A 105 -2.15 -8.73 7.67
CA THR A 105 -2.38 -8.01 6.41
C THR A 105 -3.57 -7.05 6.52
N VAL A 106 -4.03 -6.53 5.38
CA VAL A 106 -5.21 -5.68 5.25
C VAL A 106 -6.52 -6.48 5.40
N PRO A 107 -7.64 -5.85 5.82
CA PRO A 107 -8.95 -6.50 5.80
C PRO A 107 -9.31 -7.00 4.39
N ALA A 108 -10.08 -8.09 4.32
CA ALA A 108 -10.47 -8.71 3.04
C ALA A 108 -11.12 -7.72 2.05
N ILE A 109 -11.94 -6.77 2.55
CA ILE A 109 -12.55 -5.74 1.70
C ILE A 109 -11.52 -4.79 1.07
N MET A 110 -10.45 -4.46 1.79
CA MET A 110 -9.35 -3.64 1.27
C MET A 110 -8.48 -4.44 0.31
N LYS A 111 -8.24 -5.73 0.59
CA LYS A 111 -7.55 -6.61 -0.36
C LYS A 111 -8.34 -6.75 -1.66
N GLY A 112 -9.66 -6.91 -1.57
CA GLY A 112 -10.55 -6.92 -2.74
C GLY A 112 -10.58 -5.61 -3.50
N TRP A 113 -10.49 -4.47 -2.81
CA TRP A 113 -10.28 -3.17 -3.46
C TRP A 113 -8.97 -3.14 -4.23
N MET A 114 -7.87 -3.61 -3.64
CA MET A 114 -6.59 -3.73 -4.35
C MET A 114 -6.69 -4.64 -5.58
N ASP A 115 -7.36 -5.79 -5.46
CA ASP A 115 -7.49 -6.77 -6.54
C ASP A 115 -8.33 -6.28 -7.72
N ARG A 116 -9.40 -5.52 -7.46
CA ARG A 116 -10.31 -5.02 -8.51
C ARG A 116 -9.82 -3.69 -9.11
N VAL A 117 -9.29 -2.80 -8.28
CA VAL A 117 -8.96 -1.41 -8.68
C VAL A 117 -7.55 -1.29 -9.25
N LEU A 118 -6.58 -2.08 -8.80
CA LEU A 118 -5.23 -2.07 -9.37
C LEU A 118 -5.18 -2.92 -10.65
N THR A 119 -5.96 -2.53 -11.65
CA THR A 119 -6.18 -3.26 -12.91
C THR A 119 -4.93 -3.26 -13.80
N LEU A 120 -4.67 -4.38 -14.47
CA LEU A 120 -3.63 -4.47 -15.50
C LEU A 120 -3.87 -3.43 -16.61
N GLY A 121 -2.81 -2.74 -17.03
CA GLY A 121 -2.88 -1.62 -17.97
C GLY A 121 -3.10 -0.26 -17.30
N PHE A 122 -3.92 -0.21 -16.25
CA PHE A 122 -4.19 1.00 -15.47
C PHE A 122 -3.15 1.25 -14.37
N ALA A 123 -2.89 0.26 -13.51
CA ALA A 123 -2.02 0.41 -12.34
C ALA A 123 -0.61 -0.16 -12.55
N TYR A 124 -0.46 -1.16 -13.42
CA TYR A 124 0.81 -1.78 -13.76
C TYR A 124 0.79 -2.40 -15.16
N THR A 125 1.97 -2.65 -15.74
CA THR A 125 2.17 -3.55 -16.88
C THR A 125 3.42 -4.42 -16.68
N SER A 126 3.70 -5.36 -17.59
CA SER A 126 4.95 -6.12 -17.60
C SER A 126 6.19 -5.21 -17.71
N GLU A 127 6.09 -4.11 -18.44
CA GLU A 127 7.19 -3.15 -18.67
C GLU A 127 7.23 -2.07 -17.59
N LYS A 128 6.07 -1.65 -17.07
CA LYS A 128 5.91 -0.58 -16.09
C LYS A 128 5.55 -1.15 -14.72
N ARG A 129 6.57 -1.49 -13.95
CA ARG A 129 6.50 -2.00 -12.58
C ARG A 129 7.62 -1.46 -11.71
N TYR A 130 7.47 -1.57 -10.39
CA TYR A 130 8.47 -1.12 -9.41
C TYR A 130 8.86 0.34 -9.65
N SER A 131 10.14 0.71 -9.59
CA SER A 131 10.61 2.09 -9.84
C SER A 131 10.23 2.67 -11.22
N GLN A 132 9.79 1.86 -12.18
CA GLN A 132 9.28 2.30 -13.49
C GLN A 132 7.75 2.14 -13.62
N GLY A 133 7.05 1.89 -12.51
CA GLY A 133 5.61 1.69 -12.45
C GLY A 133 4.81 2.93 -12.86
N ILE A 134 3.52 2.71 -13.12
CA ILE A 134 2.61 3.76 -13.60
C ILE A 134 2.44 4.88 -12.56
N PHE A 135 2.47 4.53 -11.28
CA PHE A 135 2.28 5.47 -10.16
C PHE A 135 3.59 6.01 -9.56
N LYS A 136 4.70 6.02 -10.33
CA LYS A 136 6.02 6.48 -9.86
C LYS A 136 6.09 7.90 -9.31
N ASP A 137 5.20 8.77 -9.77
CA ASP A 137 5.12 10.17 -9.32
C ASP A 137 4.12 10.38 -8.16
N LYS A 138 3.51 9.30 -7.66
CA LYS A 138 2.54 9.32 -6.56
C LYS A 138 3.15 8.70 -5.30
N LYS A 139 2.73 9.19 -4.13
CA LYS A 139 3.10 8.65 -2.83
C LYS A 139 1.99 7.74 -2.29
N ALA A 140 2.37 6.69 -1.56
CA ALA A 140 1.42 5.85 -0.83
C ALA A 140 1.90 5.56 0.58
N MET A 141 0.97 5.41 1.53
CA MET A 141 1.30 5.09 2.92
C MET A 141 0.27 4.13 3.52
N LEU A 142 0.77 3.15 4.28
CA LEU A 142 -0.07 2.31 5.14
C LEU A 142 -0.22 2.99 6.51
N SER A 143 -1.45 3.22 6.95
CA SER A 143 -1.80 3.72 8.29
C SER A 143 -2.69 2.70 8.98
N PHE A 144 -2.20 2.02 10.01
CA PHE A 144 -2.95 0.89 10.55
C PHE A 144 -2.81 0.70 12.05
N THR A 145 -3.83 0.06 12.63
CA THR A 145 -3.84 -0.33 14.04
C THR A 145 -3.52 -1.82 14.19
N THR A 146 -2.79 -2.20 15.23
CA THR A 146 -2.59 -3.60 15.60
C THR A 146 -3.39 -3.98 16.84
N GLY A 147 -3.66 -5.27 17.03
CA GLY A 147 -4.07 -5.80 18.34
C GLY A 147 -2.87 -6.02 19.27
N SER A 148 -1.71 -6.35 18.70
CA SER A 148 -0.49 -6.67 19.46
C SER A 148 0.36 -5.45 19.77
N GLN A 149 1.10 -5.51 20.88
CA GLN A 149 2.08 -4.49 21.26
C GLN A 149 3.27 -4.49 20.30
N GLU A 150 3.97 -3.37 20.20
CA GLU A 150 5.17 -3.21 19.37
C GLU A 150 6.25 -4.26 19.68
N SER A 151 6.47 -4.56 20.96
CA SER A 151 7.47 -5.54 21.43
C SER A 151 7.27 -6.94 20.84
N MET A 152 6.03 -7.32 20.53
CA MET A 152 5.70 -8.61 19.93
C MET A 152 6.20 -8.73 18.49
N PHE A 153 6.49 -7.61 17.82
CA PHE A 153 7.02 -7.55 16.45
C PHE A 153 8.50 -7.17 16.39
N SER A 154 9.19 -7.20 17.53
CA SER A 154 10.64 -7.02 17.57
C SER A 154 11.38 -8.26 17.03
N ALA A 155 12.70 -8.16 16.87
CA ALA A 155 13.55 -9.28 16.40
C ALA A 155 13.40 -10.58 17.24
N ASN A 156 13.00 -10.45 18.52
CA ASN A 156 12.77 -11.58 19.42
C ASN A 156 11.29 -11.72 19.83
N GLY A 157 10.40 -10.99 19.16
CA GLY A 157 8.96 -11.01 19.41
C GLY A 157 8.27 -12.21 18.77
N ILE A 158 7.23 -12.71 19.42
CA ILE A 158 6.50 -13.92 18.97
C ILE A 158 5.83 -13.77 17.61
N ASN A 159 5.49 -12.55 17.20
CA ASN A 159 4.86 -12.27 15.90
C ASN A 159 5.89 -12.12 14.76
N GLY A 160 7.19 -12.08 15.08
CA GLY A 160 8.26 -11.86 14.12
C GLY A 160 8.41 -10.40 13.68
N ASP A 161 9.42 -10.14 12.87
CA ASP A 161 9.79 -8.78 12.45
C ASP A 161 8.71 -8.12 11.57
N MET A 162 8.20 -6.96 12.01
CA MET A 162 7.22 -6.16 11.24
C MET A 162 7.72 -5.79 9.84
N ASN A 163 9.04 -5.69 9.63
CA ASN A 163 9.58 -5.45 8.28
C ASN A 163 9.21 -6.58 7.31
N VAL A 164 9.20 -7.84 7.79
CA VAL A 164 8.80 -9.00 6.99
C VAL A 164 7.30 -8.98 6.74
N THR A 165 6.49 -8.63 7.75
CA THR A 165 5.04 -8.52 7.62
C THR A 165 4.61 -7.49 6.57
N LEU A 166 5.29 -6.35 6.48
CA LEU A 166 4.90 -5.27 5.59
C LEU A 166 5.40 -5.42 4.15
N TRP A 167 6.47 -6.18 3.93
CA TRP A 167 7.10 -6.33 2.62
C TRP A 167 6.12 -6.72 1.49
N PRO A 168 5.21 -7.70 1.65
CA PRO A 168 4.28 -8.06 0.57
C PRO A 168 3.34 -6.91 0.15
N LEU A 169 2.91 -6.08 1.10
CA LEU A 169 2.04 -4.94 0.80
C LEU A 169 2.83 -3.77 0.22
N GLN A 170 3.93 -3.39 0.86
CA GLN A 170 4.71 -2.23 0.46
C GLN A 170 5.46 -2.48 -0.85
N ASN A 171 6.20 -3.59 -0.97
CA ASN A 171 6.92 -3.92 -2.20
C ASN A 171 5.99 -4.56 -3.24
N GLY A 172 5.24 -5.58 -2.85
CA GLY A 172 4.51 -6.45 -3.78
C GLY A 172 3.22 -5.84 -4.36
N ILE A 173 2.65 -4.83 -3.72
CA ILE A 173 1.44 -4.14 -4.21
C ILE A 173 1.76 -2.69 -4.54
N LEU A 174 2.17 -1.89 -3.54
CA LEU A 174 2.32 -0.45 -3.72
C LEU A 174 3.50 -0.10 -4.63
N HIS A 175 4.71 -0.53 -4.26
CA HIS A 175 5.90 -0.27 -5.05
C HIS A 175 5.81 -0.95 -6.42
N TYR A 176 5.23 -2.14 -6.51
CA TYR A 176 4.98 -2.82 -7.80
C TYR A 176 4.20 -1.94 -8.79
N CYS A 177 3.16 -1.24 -8.34
CA CYS A 177 2.42 -0.28 -9.17
C CYS A 177 3.18 1.04 -9.44
N GLY A 178 4.29 1.26 -8.74
CA GLY A 178 5.18 2.40 -8.90
C GLY A 178 5.25 3.34 -7.71
N PHE A 179 4.36 3.22 -6.73
CA PHE A 179 4.28 4.22 -5.66
C PHE A 179 5.62 4.44 -4.96
N GLN A 180 5.89 5.70 -4.65
CA GLN A 180 6.85 6.11 -3.62
C GLN A 180 6.23 5.79 -2.26
N VAL A 181 6.64 4.68 -1.65
CA VAL A 181 6.02 4.21 -0.40
C VAL A 181 6.63 4.96 0.78
N LEU A 182 5.81 5.71 1.52
CA LEU A 182 6.22 6.37 2.76
C LEU A 182 6.31 5.36 3.92
N ALA A 183 7.07 5.70 4.95
CA ALA A 183 7.10 4.94 6.19
C ALA A 183 5.68 4.75 6.74
N PRO A 184 5.30 3.56 7.24
CA PRO A 184 3.95 3.30 7.71
C PRO A 184 3.64 4.13 8.96
N GLN A 185 2.37 4.44 9.19
CA GLN A 185 1.87 4.91 10.47
C GLN A 185 1.30 3.71 11.23
N ILE A 186 1.99 3.27 12.28
CA ILE A 186 1.57 2.11 13.07
C ILE A 186 1.03 2.58 14.43
N PHE A 187 -0.21 2.23 14.72
CA PHE A 187 -0.83 2.45 16.02
C PHE A 187 -0.85 1.12 16.79
N TRP A 188 0.11 0.98 17.71
CA TRP A 188 0.32 -0.25 18.45
C TRP A 188 -0.72 -0.46 19.56
N ALA A 189 -1.52 -1.53 19.45
CA ALA A 189 -2.46 -1.98 20.48
C ALA A 189 -3.41 -0.92 21.08
N PRO A 190 -4.06 -0.03 20.28
CA PRO A 190 -4.99 0.97 20.81
C PRO A 190 -6.11 0.44 21.74
N PRO A 191 -6.64 -0.79 21.57
CA PRO A 191 -7.63 -1.35 22.50
C PRO A 191 -7.11 -1.62 23.91
N HIS A 192 -5.79 -1.70 24.10
CA HIS A 192 -5.15 -2.14 25.35
C HIS A 192 -4.48 -1.00 26.13
N ILE A 193 -4.67 0.24 25.71
CA ILE A 193 -4.07 1.43 26.34
C ILE A 193 -5.13 2.42 26.84
N PRO A 194 -4.80 3.30 27.80
CA PRO A 194 -5.70 4.34 28.29
C PRO A 194 -6.14 5.35 27.21
N ALA A 195 -7.20 6.10 27.48
CA ALA A 195 -7.74 7.10 26.55
C ALA A 195 -6.72 8.20 26.23
N GLU A 196 -5.98 8.64 27.24
CA GLU A 196 -4.97 9.69 27.16
C GLU A 196 -3.81 9.27 26.23
N ALA A 197 -3.48 7.97 26.23
CA ALA A 197 -2.48 7.40 25.35
C ALA A 197 -2.99 7.34 23.90
N ARG A 198 -4.27 6.99 23.69
CA ARG A 198 -4.91 7.06 22.36
C ARG A 198 -4.98 8.49 21.83
N ASP A 199 -5.25 9.47 22.67
CA ASP A 199 -5.26 10.89 22.29
C ASP A 199 -3.86 11.36 21.89
N SER A 200 -2.84 10.91 22.62
CA SER A 200 -1.44 11.18 22.30
C SER A 200 -1.04 10.58 20.94
N MET A 201 -1.50 9.36 20.62
CA MET A 201 -1.31 8.77 19.29
C MET A 201 -1.93 9.61 18.18
N LEU A 202 -3.19 10.06 18.36
CA LEU A 202 -3.86 10.91 17.37
C LEU A 202 -3.20 12.29 17.26
N LYS A 203 -2.67 12.84 18.35
CA LYS A 203 -1.89 14.08 18.33
C LYS A 203 -0.60 13.92 17.53
N ALA A 204 0.17 12.87 17.79
CA ALA A 204 1.38 12.56 17.03
C ALA A 204 1.09 12.36 15.54
N TRP A 205 -0.02 11.69 15.23
CA TRP A 205 -0.46 11.51 13.85
C TRP A 205 -0.75 12.84 13.15
N ARG A 206 -1.50 13.74 13.80
CA ARG A 206 -1.75 15.10 13.28
C ARG A 206 -0.46 15.90 13.07
N THR A 207 0.51 15.77 13.98
CA THR A 207 1.81 16.44 13.84
C THR A 207 2.55 15.92 12.60
N ARG A 208 2.64 14.60 12.42
CA ARG A 208 3.29 14.00 11.25
C ARG A 208 2.65 14.45 9.94
N LEU A 209 1.32 14.49 9.91
CA LEU A 209 0.54 14.91 8.74
C LEU A 209 0.87 16.33 8.23
N GLN A 210 1.44 17.20 9.07
CA GLN A 210 1.85 18.57 8.67
C GLN A 210 3.05 18.59 7.71
N GLY A 211 3.89 17.54 7.73
CA GLY A 211 5.08 17.42 6.88
C GLY A 211 5.04 16.24 5.92
N LEU A 212 3.93 15.47 5.91
CA LEU A 212 3.86 14.16 5.25
C LEU A 212 4.20 14.21 3.76
N LEU A 213 3.74 15.24 3.04
CA LEU A 213 3.98 15.40 1.61
C LEU A 213 5.47 15.62 1.29
N GLY A 214 6.23 16.17 2.23
CA GLY A 214 7.68 16.38 2.13
C GLY A 214 8.52 15.18 2.60
N GLU A 215 7.92 14.13 3.16
CA GLU A 215 8.68 12.97 3.67
C GLU A 215 9.43 12.25 2.54
N VAL A 216 10.65 11.81 2.88
CA VAL A 216 11.45 10.92 2.04
C VAL A 216 10.83 9.52 2.09
N PRO A 217 10.60 8.86 0.93
CA PRO A 217 10.07 7.50 0.89
C PRO A 217 11.03 6.44 1.46
N LEU A 218 10.50 5.24 1.70
CA LEU A 218 11.28 4.03 1.92
C LEU A 218 12.11 3.69 0.68
N THR A 219 13.25 3.04 0.89
CA THR A 219 14.15 2.61 -0.18
C THR A 219 13.81 1.19 -0.62
N PHE A 220 13.68 0.98 -1.94
CA PHE A 220 13.56 -0.33 -2.56
C PHE A 220 14.69 -0.52 -3.57
N THR A 221 15.04 -1.77 -3.86
CA THR A 221 16.03 -2.08 -4.90
C THR A 221 15.47 -1.65 -6.27
N PRO A 222 16.13 -0.73 -6.99
CA PRO A 222 15.65 -0.24 -8.28
C PRO A 222 15.50 -1.35 -9.33
N SER A 223 14.52 -1.20 -10.22
CA SER A 223 14.21 -2.21 -11.25
C SER A 223 15.34 -2.42 -12.26
N ASP A 224 16.17 -1.40 -12.50
CA ASP A 224 17.34 -1.47 -13.37
C ASP A 224 18.50 -2.29 -12.76
N SER A 225 18.39 -2.69 -11.49
CA SER A 225 19.32 -3.63 -10.86
C SER A 225 19.10 -5.07 -11.31
N PHE A 226 18.02 -5.35 -12.03
CA PHE A 226 17.64 -6.69 -12.48
C PHE A 226 17.81 -6.86 -13.99
N ASP A 227 18.15 -8.06 -14.41
CA ASP A 227 18.32 -8.44 -15.81
C ASP A 227 17.09 -9.22 -16.31
N GLY A 228 16.30 -8.57 -17.17
CA GLY A 228 15.13 -9.19 -17.81
C GLY A 228 15.49 -10.33 -18.77
N GLY A 229 16.67 -10.30 -19.40
CA GLY A 229 17.17 -11.38 -20.25
C GLY A 229 17.61 -12.62 -19.48
N ARG A 230 17.84 -12.47 -18.17
CA ARG A 230 18.19 -13.56 -17.25
C ARG A 230 17.07 -13.88 -16.26
N GLY A 231 15.82 -13.77 -16.68
CA GLY A 231 14.67 -14.15 -15.84
C GLY A 231 14.48 -13.27 -14.60
N PHE A 232 14.77 -11.96 -14.74
CA PHE A 232 14.63 -10.95 -13.69
C PHE A 232 15.48 -11.21 -12.44
N GLN A 233 16.66 -11.80 -12.62
CA GLN A 233 17.65 -11.97 -11.55
C GLN A 233 18.45 -10.68 -11.33
N LEU A 234 18.96 -10.48 -10.11
CA LEU A 234 19.82 -9.35 -9.77
C LEU A 234 21.11 -9.43 -10.61
N LYS A 235 21.54 -8.32 -11.21
CA LYS A 235 22.75 -8.28 -12.04
C LYS A 235 24.01 -8.58 -11.22
N GLU A 236 24.99 -9.21 -11.86
CA GLU A 236 26.23 -9.64 -11.19
C GLU A 236 27.05 -8.46 -10.66
N ASP A 237 27.14 -7.37 -11.41
CA ASP A 237 27.81 -6.13 -10.98
C ASP A 237 27.17 -5.52 -9.72
N VAL A 238 25.83 -5.58 -9.62
CA VAL A 238 25.09 -5.15 -8.42
C VAL A 238 25.37 -6.11 -7.25
N GLN A 239 25.38 -7.42 -7.49
CA GLN A 239 25.73 -8.40 -6.44
C GLN A 239 27.13 -8.15 -5.89
N GLU A 240 28.13 -7.99 -6.77
CA GLU A 240 29.52 -7.74 -6.40
C GLU A 240 29.69 -6.45 -5.61
N LYS A 241 29.06 -5.37 -6.08
CA LYS A 241 29.06 -4.07 -5.39
C LYS A 241 28.57 -4.15 -3.95
N HIS A 242 27.63 -5.05 -3.67
CA HIS A 242 27.02 -5.22 -2.35
C HIS A 242 27.51 -6.47 -1.59
N SER A 243 28.53 -7.15 -2.10
CA SER A 243 29.06 -8.40 -1.52
C SER A 243 29.64 -8.20 -0.11
N ALA A 244 30.29 -7.06 0.14
CA ALA A 244 30.87 -6.71 1.44
C ALA A 244 29.87 -6.14 2.45
N ASN A 245 28.63 -5.82 2.05
CA ASN A 245 27.63 -5.27 2.96
C ASN A 245 27.23 -6.31 4.02
N ALA A 246 27.13 -5.88 5.28
CA ALA A 246 26.70 -6.73 6.38
C ALA A 246 25.25 -7.21 6.26
N PHE A 247 24.39 -6.39 5.66
CA PHE A 247 22.97 -6.65 5.46
C PHE A 247 22.66 -6.89 3.97
N GLY A 248 21.53 -7.53 3.72
CA GLY A 248 20.92 -7.61 2.39
C GLY A 248 20.44 -6.24 1.89
N LEU A 249 20.00 -6.19 0.62
CA LEU A 249 19.55 -4.92 0.00
C LEU A 249 18.19 -4.47 0.53
N SER A 250 17.31 -5.42 0.81
CA SER A 250 15.97 -5.21 1.32
C SER A 250 15.47 -6.48 2.00
N VAL A 251 14.25 -6.46 2.56
CA VAL A 251 13.64 -7.64 3.17
C VAL A 251 13.51 -8.79 2.17
N GLY A 252 12.99 -8.54 0.98
CA GLY A 252 12.80 -9.59 -0.04
C GLY A 252 14.06 -9.91 -0.85
N ILE A 253 15.05 -9.02 -0.86
CA ILE A 253 16.31 -9.21 -1.61
C ILE A 253 17.45 -9.21 -0.59
N HIS A 254 17.38 -10.17 0.32
CA HIS A 254 18.30 -10.26 1.45
C HIS A 254 19.63 -10.97 1.11
N LEU A 255 19.71 -11.66 -0.04
CA LEU A 255 20.91 -12.33 -0.54
C LEU A 255 21.54 -13.33 0.45
N GLY A 256 20.70 -13.99 1.27
CA GLY A 256 21.16 -14.88 2.34
C GLY A 256 21.82 -14.17 3.55
N LYS A 257 21.83 -12.83 3.57
CA LYS A 257 22.36 -12.00 4.65
C LYS A 257 21.27 -11.59 5.66
N PRO A 258 21.65 -11.07 6.84
CA PRO A 258 20.71 -10.41 7.74
C PRO A 258 19.89 -9.32 7.06
N LEU A 259 18.63 -9.16 7.48
CA LEU A 259 17.72 -8.14 6.94
C LEU A 259 18.18 -6.74 7.34
N PRO A 260 18.11 -5.75 6.43
CA PRO A 260 18.40 -4.36 6.79
C PRO A 260 17.37 -3.85 7.82
N PRO A 261 17.83 -3.34 8.98
CA PRO A 261 16.95 -3.01 10.09
C PRO A 261 16.00 -1.86 9.73
N ASN A 262 14.72 -1.98 10.10
CA ASN A 262 13.70 -0.96 9.86
C ASN A 262 13.48 -0.58 8.38
N SER A 263 13.98 -1.35 7.42
CA SER A 263 13.91 -1.05 5.98
C SER A 263 12.49 -0.86 5.43
N GLN A 264 11.46 -1.31 6.13
CA GLN A 264 10.04 -1.17 5.78
C GLN A 264 9.26 -0.25 6.74
N ILE A 265 9.95 0.29 7.76
CA ILE A 265 9.33 1.06 8.85
C ILE A 265 9.92 2.48 8.95
N LYS A 266 11.16 2.71 8.50
CA LYS A 266 11.84 4.00 8.54
C LYS A 266 12.48 4.32 7.19
N ALA A 267 12.37 5.57 6.77
CA ALA A 267 13.06 6.08 5.59
C ALA A 267 14.54 6.38 5.88
N GLY A 268 15.38 6.33 4.84
CA GLY A 268 16.80 6.70 4.92
C GLY A 268 17.68 5.72 5.69
N VAL A 269 17.26 4.46 5.81
CA VAL A 269 18.03 3.36 6.41
C VAL A 269 18.68 2.49 5.34
#